data_AF-A0A2U9ILN6-F1
#
_entry.id   AF-A0A2U9ILN6-F1
#
_cell.length_a   1.000
_cell.length_b   1.000
_cell.length_c   1.000
_cell.angle_alpha   90.00
_cell.angle_beta   90.00
_cell.angle_gamma   90.00
#
_symmetry.space_group_name_H-M   'P 1'
#
loop_
_entity.id
_entity.type
_entity.pdbx_description
1 polymer ?
#
loop_
_entity_poly.entity_id
_entity_poly.type
_entity_poly.pdbx_seq_one_letter_code
_entity_poly.pdbx_strand_id
1 'polypeptide(L)'
;MKMNRSIVYISAILVIIGIILMAAGATKVVFPEEHFAVNGMYETTGSITNYFWNFFGLAIFLFGIGGFISYFELKKGLNNKKGDING
;
A
#
# COMPACT_ATOMS: atom_id res chain seq x y z
N MET A 1 7.13 -13.63 27.84
CA MET A 1 7.51 -12.72 26.74
C MET A 1 6.35 -11.75 26.49
N LYS A 2 6.52 -10.45 26.75
CA LYS A 2 5.49 -9.42 26.53
C LYS A 2 5.47 -9.11 25.03
N MET A 3 4.36 -9.35 24.35
CA MET A 3 4.29 -9.13 22.91
C MET A 3 4.48 -7.63 22.61
N ASN A 4 5.53 -7.31 21.86
CA ASN A 4 5.86 -5.93 21.57
C ASN A 4 4.80 -5.32 20.62
N ARG A 5 4.14 -4.26 21.07
CA ARG A 5 3.12 -3.56 20.28
C ARG A 5 3.70 -2.81 19.08
N SER A 6 5.03 -2.70 18.98
CA SER A 6 5.70 -2.08 17.84
C SER A 6 5.21 -2.61 16.49
N ILE A 7 4.96 -3.91 16.36
CA ILE A 7 4.46 -4.48 15.09
C ILE A 7 3.09 -3.90 14.70
N VAL A 8 2.19 -3.73 15.67
CA VAL A 8 0.86 -3.15 15.45
C VAL A 8 0.97 -1.68 15.03
N TYR A 9 1.85 -0.91 15.68
CA TYR A 9 2.06 0.50 15.34
C TYR A 9 2.70 0.66 13.96
N ILE A 10 3.72 -0.13 13.63
CA ILE A 10 4.35 -0.13 12.31
C ILE A 10 3.33 -0.52 11.24
N SER A 11 2.54 -1.57 11.45
CA SER A 11 1.46 -1.98 10.54
C SER A 11 0.42 -0.88 10.32
N ALA A 12 -0.01 -0.20 11.38
CA ALA A 12 -0.95 0.91 11.28
C ALA A 12 -0.40 2.06 10.42
N ILE A 13 0.87 2.42 10.66
CA ILE A 13 1.56 3.46 9.87
C ILE A 13 1.65 3.05 8.40
N LEU A 14 2.04 1.82 8.11
CA LEU A 14 2.13 1.31 6.72
C LEU A 14 0.77 1.34 6.03
N VAL A 15 -0.32 0.93 6.70
CA VAL A 15 -1.67 1.04 6.12
C VAL A 15 -2.02 2.48 5.77
N ILE A 16 -1.79 3.43 6.69
CA ILE A 16 -2.10 4.84 6.48
C ILE A 16 -1.28 5.40 5.30
N ILE A 17 0.03 5.15 5.28
CA ILE A 17 0.90 5.59 4.18
C ILE A 17 0.45 4.97 2.85
N GLY A 18 0.16 3.68 2.82
CA GLY A 18 -0.31 2.99 1.63
C GLY A 18 -1.58 3.60 1.05
N ILE A 19 -2.56 3.93 1.91
CA ILE A 19 -3.80 4.61 1.49
C ILE A 19 -3.51 5.99 0.91
N ILE A 20 -2.67 6.79 1.57
CA ILE A 20 -2.29 8.13 1.08
C ILE A 20 -1.64 8.04 -0.30
N LEU A 21 -0.72 7.09 -0.49
CA LEU A 21 -0.02 6.90 -1.76
C LEU A 21 -0.94 6.34 -2.85
N MET A 22 -1.89 5.46 -2.53
CA MET A 22 -2.90 5.02 -3.48
C MET A 22 -3.81 6.17 -3.91
N ALA A 23 -4.21 7.06 -2.99
CA ALA A 23 -4.98 8.25 -3.32
C ALA A 23 -4.18 9.20 -4.23
N ALA A 24 -2.90 9.43 -3.94
CA ALA A 24 -2.01 10.17 -4.82
C ALA A 24 -1.87 9.49 -6.19
N GLY A 25 -1.78 8.17 -6.22
CA GLY A 25 -1.73 7.35 -7.45
C GLY A 25 -3.02 7.33 -8.27
N ALA A 26 -4.15 7.76 -7.70
CA ALA A 26 -5.42 7.92 -8.44
C ALA A 26 -5.46 9.21 -9.27
N THR A 27 -4.48 10.10 -9.09
CA THR A 27 -4.33 11.31 -9.91
C THR A 27 -3.75 10.99 -11.28
N LYS A 28 -3.94 11.92 -12.21
CA LYS A 28 -3.34 11.86 -13.54
C LYS A 28 -2.22 12.88 -13.66
N VAL A 29 -1.18 12.51 -14.40
CA VAL A 29 -0.13 13.42 -14.83
C VAL A 29 -0.47 13.90 -16.23
N VAL A 30 -0.46 15.22 -16.42
CA VAL A 30 -0.75 15.87 -17.70
C VAL A 30 0.58 16.34 -18.30
N PHE A 31 0.78 16.07 -19.57
CA PHE A 31 1.98 16.46 -20.30
C PHE A 31 1.62 16.83 -21.74
N PRO A 32 2.41 17.70 -22.40
CA PRO A 32 2.23 17.99 -23.80
C PRO A 32 2.58 16.76 -24.64
N GLU A 33 1.75 16.46 -25.64
CA GLU A 33 1.91 15.35 -26.57
C GLU A 33 1.80 15.88 -28.01
N GLU A 34 2.75 15.48 -28.85
CA GLU A 34 2.79 15.88 -30.26
C GLU A 34 1.97 14.91 -31.11
N HIS A 35 0.97 15.42 -31.84
CA HIS A 35 0.16 14.61 -32.73
C HIS A 35 0.49 14.93 -34.19
N PHE A 36 0.80 13.88 -34.96
CA PHE A 36 1.08 13.96 -36.38
C PHE A 36 -0.18 13.65 -37.19
N ALA A 37 -0.59 14.59 -38.02
CA ALA A 37 -1.69 14.43 -38.98
C ALA A 37 -1.22 14.70 -40.40
N VAL A 38 -2.04 14.32 -41.39
CA VAL A 38 -1.75 14.52 -42.82
C VAL A 38 -1.47 16.00 -43.16
N ASN A 39 -2.07 16.93 -42.41
CA ASN A 39 -1.95 18.38 -42.61
C ASN A 39 -0.94 19.08 -41.67
N GLY A 40 -0.07 18.33 -40.99
CA GLY A 40 0.98 18.89 -40.13
C GLY A 40 1.00 18.32 -38.71
N MET A 41 1.73 19.00 -37.82
CA MET A 41 1.90 18.64 -36.41
C MET A 41 1.18 19.67 -35.53
N TYR A 42 0.48 19.21 -34.51
CA TYR A 42 -0.14 20.06 -33.50
C TYR A 42 0.06 19.48 -32.11
N GLU A 43 0.23 20.38 -31.14
CA GLU A 43 0.36 20.04 -29.73
C GLU A 43 -1.03 19.77 -29.13
N THR A 44 -1.14 18.69 -28.36
CA THR A 44 -2.34 18.32 -27.62
C THR A 44 -1.96 17.87 -26.22
N THR A 45 -2.96 17.76 -25.36
CA THR A 45 -2.79 17.41 -23.95
C THR A 45 -2.87 15.89 -23.78
N GLY A 46 -1.73 15.25 -23.55
CA GLY A 46 -1.63 13.87 -23.11
C GLY A 46 -1.89 13.72 -21.60
N SER A 47 -2.42 12.57 -21.18
CA SER A 47 -2.60 12.29 -19.76
C SER A 47 -2.43 10.81 -19.44
N ILE A 48 -1.59 10.52 -18.45
CA ILE A 48 -1.41 9.16 -17.91
C ILE A 48 -1.85 9.10 -16.47
N THR A 49 -2.43 7.96 -16.09
CA THR A 49 -2.69 7.64 -14.69
C THR A 49 -1.37 7.45 -13.95
N ASN A 50 -1.32 7.86 -12.69
CA ASN A 50 -0.12 7.77 -11.88
C ASN A 50 0.12 6.37 -11.29
N TYR A 51 0.44 5.41 -12.17
CA TYR A 51 0.60 4.00 -11.84
C TYR A 51 1.73 3.72 -10.84
N PHE A 52 2.79 4.52 -10.85
CA PHE A 52 3.92 4.34 -9.92
C PHE A 52 3.48 4.48 -8.47
N TRP A 53 2.86 5.62 -8.12
CA TRP A 53 2.37 5.87 -6.76
C TRP A 53 1.24 4.92 -6.38
N ASN A 54 0.38 4.53 -7.34
CA ASN A 54 -0.68 3.56 -7.10
C ASN A 54 -0.10 2.18 -6.71
N PHE A 55 0.86 1.67 -7.48
CA PHE A 55 1.52 0.40 -7.22
C PHE A 55 2.26 0.40 -5.87
N PHE A 56 3.06 1.44 -5.60
CA PHE A 56 3.78 1.57 -4.33
C PHE A 56 2.82 1.67 -3.14
N GLY A 57 1.74 2.44 -3.28
CA GLY A 57 0.71 2.55 -2.25
C GLY A 57 0.05 1.22 -1.94
N LEU A 58 -0.31 0.44 -2.96
CA LEU A 58 -0.88 -0.89 -2.80
C LEU A 58 0.09 -1.84 -2.09
N ALA A 59 1.36 -1.86 -2.51
CA ALA A 59 2.37 -2.72 -1.89
C ALA A 59 2.54 -2.41 -0.40
N ILE A 60 2.70 -1.13 -0.04
CA ILE A 60 2.87 -0.68 1.34
C ILE A 60 1.61 -0.99 2.17
N PHE A 61 0.43 -0.77 1.61
CA PHE A 61 -0.85 -1.13 2.25
C PHE A 61 -0.91 -2.62 2.58
N LEU A 62 -0.60 -3.49 1.61
CA LEU A 62 -0.62 -4.94 1.80
C LEU A 62 0.41 -5.40 2.83
N PHE A 63 1.60 -4.79 2.87
CA PHE A 63 2.57 -5.04 3.94
C PHE A 63 2.02 -4.67 5.32
N GLY A 64 1.33 -3.54 5.43
CA GLY A 64 0.66 -3.13 6.66
C GLY A 64 -0.39 -4.15 7.13
N ILE A 65 -1.27 -4.58 6.23
CA ILE A 65 -2.28 -5.62 6.48
C ILE A 65 -1.63 -6.94 6.89
N GLY A 66 -0.58 -7.36 6.17
CA GLY A 66 0.17 -8.57 6.48
C GLY A 66 0.78 -8.56 7.89
N GLY A 67 1.29 -7.41 8.35
CA GLY A 67 1.79 -7.28 9.72
C GLY A 67 0.70 -7.38 10.79
N PHE A 68 -0.53 -6.91 10.52
CA PHE A 68 -1.67 -7.17 11.40
C PHE A 68 -2.02 -8.65 11.46
N ILE A 69 -2.12 -9.32 10.31
CA ILE A 69 -2.38 -10.76 10.22
C ILE A 69 -1.34 -11.54 11.03
N SER A 70 -0.05 -11.24 10.82
CA SER A 70 1.05 -11.85 11.55
C SER A 70 0.92 -11.65 13.07
N TYR A 71 0.55 -10.44 13.52
CA TYR A 71 0.31 -10.18 14.94
C TYR A 71 -0.84 -11.03 15.51
N PHE A 72 -1.95 -11.18 14.76
CA PHE A 72 -3.07 -12.03 15.18
C PHE A 72 -2.69 -13.49 15.27
N GLU A 73 -1.95 -14.02 14.29
CA GLU A 73 -1.48 -15.40 14.26
C GLU A 73 -0.53 -15.70 15.43
N LEU A 74 0.43 -14.82 15.69
CA LEU A 74 1.36 -14.95 16.82
C LEU A 74 0.64 -14.93 18.16
N LYS A 75 -0.35 -14.04 18.33
CA LYS A 75 -1.16 -13.97 19.55
C LYS A 75 -1.99 -15.23 19.74
N LYS A 76 -2.58 -15.77 18.67
CA LYS A 76 -3.34 -17.03 18.69
C LYS A 76 -2.43 -18.21 19.08
N GLY A 77 -1.25 -18.32 18.48
CA GLY A 77 -0.28 -19.37 18.81
C GLY A 77 0.21 -19.33 20.25
N LEU A 78 0.44 -18.14 20.81
CA LEU A 78 0.80 -17.98 22.22
C LEU A 78 -0.31 -18.39 23.18
N ASN A 79 -1.57 -18.07 22.87
CA ASN A 79 -2.71 -18.47 23.69
C ASN A 79 -2.92 -19.98 23.71
N ASN A 80 -2.75 -20.65 22.57
CA ASN A 80 -2.86 -22.12 22.48
C ASN A 80 -1.78 -22.81 23.32
N LYS A 81 -0.52 -22.35 23.23
CA LYS A 81 0.57 -22.90 24.06
C LYS A 81 0.34 -22.70 25.55
N LYS A 82 -0.31 -21.60 25.96
CA LYS A 82 -0.61 -21.33 27.37
C LYS A 82 -1.73 -22.24 27.91
N GLY A 83 -2.61 -22.77 27.06
CA GLY A 83 -3.62 -23.76 27.44
C GLY A 83 -3.01 -25.12 27.79
N ASP A 84 -2.04 -25.59 26.99
CA ASP A 84 -1.40 -26.91 27.19
C ASP A 84 -0.53 -27.02 28.45
N ILE A 85 0.02 -25.91 28.96
CA ILE A 85 0.87 -25.92 30.17
C ILE A 85 0.06 -25.85 31.47
N ASN A 86 -1.25 -25.66 31.40
CA ASN A 86 -2.16 -25.62 32.56
C ASN A 86 -3.12 -26.82 32.60
N GLY A 87 -2.86 -27.85 31.79
CA GLY A 87 -3.59 -29.14 31.78
C GLY A 87 -2.78 -30.25 32.42
#